data_AF-A0A7S4IPZ1-F1
#
_entry.id   AF-A0A7S4IPZ1-F1
#
_cell.length_a   1.000
_cell.length_b   1.000
_cell.length_c   1.000
_cell.angle_alpha   90.00
_cell.angle_beta   90.00
_cell.angle_gamma   90.00
#
_symmetry.space_group_name_H-M   'P 1'
#
loop_
_entity.id
_entity.type
_entity.pdbx_description
1 polymer ?
#
loop_
_entity_poly.entity_id
_entity_poly.type
_entity_poly.pdbx_seq_one_letter_code
_entity_poly.pdbx_strand_id
1 'polypeptide(L)'
;DITVNDGSVVFSESSILEFLLSTSLTISKGNFEMHNSAKFFAGDTIVDIIDGNLRLFDQVTLDFDSMNILVAGSVEFNGESALQASQSDIDIAEGSFSTSGDASLQLISGTVIVNGGNFTTHDAAKLNFTSTALQVQGRVILNGAGSGYFE
;
A
#
# COMPACT_ATOMS: atom_id res chain seq x y z
N ASP A 1 12.48 1.94 -15.24
CA ASP A 1 12.74 2.78 -14.06
C ASP A 1 12.19 4.19 -14.25
N ILE A 2 11.43 4.66 -13.27
CA ILE A 2 10.87 6.01 -13.19
C ILE A 2 11.43 6.67 -11.93
N THR A 3 11.94 7.90 -12.07
CA THR A 3 12.43 8.67 -10.92
C THR A 3 11.77 10.04 -10.89
N VAL A 4 11.22 10.41 -9.74
CA VAL A 4 10.65 11.72 -9.45
C VAL A 4 11.46 12.34 -8.31
N ASN A 5 12.32 13.30 -8.65
CA ASN A 5 13.23 13.92 -7.69
C ASN A 5 12.54 14.94 -6.77
N ASP A 6 11.48 15.58 -7.29
CA ASP A 6 10.67 16.56 -6.56
C ASP A 6 9.22 16.50 -7.08
N GLY A 7 8.26 16.65 -6.19
CA GLY A 7 6.82 16.58 -6.48
C GLY A 7 6.19 15.18 -6.37
N SER A 8 4.86 15.14 -6.32
CA SER A 8 4.09 13.91 -6.17
C SER A 8 3.82 13.22 -7.51
N VAL A 9 3.64 11.90 -7.47
CA VAL A 9 3.03 11.10 -8.54
C VAL A 9 1.54 10.96 -8.24
N VAL A 10 0.68 11.33 -9.20
CA VAL A 10 -0.78 11.28 -9.02
C VAL A 10 -1.45 10.58 -10.19
N PHE A 11 -2.27 9.59 -9.90
CA PHE A 11 -3.18 8.93 -10.84
C PHE A 11 -4.62 9.11 -10.36
N SER A 12 -5.53 9.50 -11.24
CA SER A 12 -6.93 9.76 -10.89
C SER A 12 -7.88 9.21 -11.96
N GLU A 13 -9.19 9.38 -11.73
CA GLU A 13 -10.24 8.92 -12.65
C GLU A 13 -10.13 7.41 -12.93
N SER A 14 -10.16 7.00 -14.20
CA SER A 14 -10.03 5.61 -14.64
C SER A 14 -8.65 5.30 -15.21
N SER A 15 -7.60 5.97 -14.72
CA SER A 15 -6.23 5.77 -15.20
C SER A 15 -5.70 4.38 -14.83
N ILE A 16 -4.81 3.85 -15.68
CA ILE A 16 -4.15 2.55 -15.47
C ILE A 16 -2.65 2.77 -15.56
N LEU A 17 -1.94 2.39 -14.50
CA LEU A 17 -0.49 2.21 -14.50
C LEU A 17 -0.20 0.71 -14.58
N GLU A 18 0.68 0.31 -15.49
CA GLU A 18 1.03 -1.10 -15.68
C GLU A 18 2.53 -1.24 -15.93
N PHE A 19 3.18 -2.06 -15.10
CA PHE A 19 4.57 -2.45 -15.26
C PHE A 19 4.65 -3.93 -15.64
N LEU A 20 4.87 -4.17 -16.94
CA LEU A 20 4.90 -5.51 -17.55
C LEU A 20 6.23 -6.24 -17.40
N LEU A 21 7.28 -5.52 -16.98
CA LEU A 21 8.64 -6.02 -16.81
C LEU A 21 9.19 -5.51 -15.49
N SER A 22 10.23 -6.16 -14.98
CA SER A 22 10.92 -5.71 -13.78
C SER A 22 11.39 -4.26 -13.94
N THR A 23 10.98 -3.40 -13.02
CA THR A 23 11.24 -1.95 -13.06
C THR A 23 11.28 -1.39 -11.65
N SER A 24 11.77 -0.16 -11.52
CA SER A 24 11.60 0.64 -10.31
C SER A 24 10.78 1.91 -10.52
N LEU A 25 10.11 2.35 -9.45
CA LEU A 25 9.57 3.70 -9.28
C LEU A 25 10.18 4.29 -8.00
N THR A 26 10.94 5.37 -8.14
CA THR A 26 11.52 6.09 -7.00
C THR A 26 10.95 7.50 -6.95
N ILE A 27 10.36 7.88 -5.82
CA ILE A 27 9.89 9.23 -5.51
C ILE A 27 10.76 9.75 -4.36
N SER A 28 11.69 10.64 -4.68
CA SER A 28 12.64 11.16 -3.70
C SER A 28 11.99 12.13 -2.72
N LYS A 29 11.02 12.92 -3.19
CA LYS A 29 10.22 13.87 -2.39
C LYS A 29 8.83 13.98 -2.98
N GLY A 30 7.82 13.96 -2.13
CA GLY A 30 6.42 14.00 -2.54
C GLY A 30 5.72 12.65 -2.38
N ASN A 31 4.42 12.64 -2.60
CA ASN A 31 3.59 11.46 -2.34
C ASN A 31 3.39 10.64 -3.62
N PHE A 32 3.03 9.38 -3.45
CA PHE A 32 2.33 8.61 -4.47
C PHE A 32 0.85 8.58 -4.11
N GLU A 33 0.01 9.19 -4.93
CA GLU A 33 -1.43 9.27 -4.70
C GLU A 33 -2.21 8.64 -5.87
N MET A 34 -3.22 7.83 -5.53
CA MET A 34 -4.17 7.28 -6.47
C MET A 34 -5.59 7.57 -6.01
N HIS A 35 -6.46 7.96 -6.95
CA HIS A 35 -7.81 8.43 -6.66
C HIS A 35 -8.85 7.76 -7.58
N ASN A 36 -10.12 7.88 -7.20
CA ASN A 36 -11.29 7.44 -7.97
C ASN A 36 -11.28 5.94 -8.30
N SER A 37 -11.01 5.57 -9.55
CA SER A 37 -11.02 4.17 -10.01
C SER A 37 -9.70 3.76 -10.65
N ALA A 38 -8.62 4.48 -10.31
CA ALA A 38 -7.31 4.24 -10.86
C ALA A 38 -6.80 2.85 -10.50
N LYS A 39 -6.01 2.25 -11.38
CA LYS A 39 -5.48 0.89 -11.21
C LYS A 39 -3.98 0.86 -11.39
N PHE A 40 -3.31 0.03 -10.60
CA PHE A 40 -1.88 -0.23 -10.74
C PHE A 40 -1.60 -1.73 -10.72
N PHE A 41 -1.07 -2.22 -11.83
CA PHE A 41 -0.65 -3.60 -12.03
C PHE A 41 0.88 -3.67 -12.13
N ALA A 42 1.51 -4.54 -11.35
CA ALA A 42 2.96 -4.71 -11.42
C ALA A 42 3.42 -6.11 -10.96
N GLY A 43 4.51 -6.57 -11.57
CA GLY A 43 5.29 -7.71 -11.12
C GLY A 43 6.78 -7.35 -11.07
N ASP A 44 7.54 -8.06 -10.25
CA ASP A 44 8.98 -7.90 -10.03
C ASP A 44 9.44 -6.44 -9.95
N THR A 45 8.78 -5.62 -9.13
CA THR A 45 8.98 -4.17 -9.12
C THR A 45 9.36 -3.64 -7.73
N ILE A 46 10.20 -2.60 -7.73
CA ILE A 46 10.55 -1.85 -6.51
C ILE A 46 9.88 -0.48 -6.54
N VAL A 47 9.20 -0.11 -5.46
CA VAL A 47 8.61 1.22 -5.28
C VAL A 47 9.19 1.86 -4.03
N ASP A 48 9.98 2.91 -4.19
CA ASP A 48 10.61 3.64 -3.10
C ASP A 48 10.03 5.06 -3.00
N ILE A 49 9.37 5.38 -1.89
CA ILE A 49 8.89 6.71 -1.55
C ILE A 49 9.73 7.23 -0.37
N ILE A 50 10.80 7.95 -0.70
CA ILE A 50 11.89 8.27 0.24
C ILE A 50 11.54 9.43 1.19
N ASP A 51 10.73 10.40 0.74
CA ASP A 51 10.25 11.51 1.56
C ASP A 51 8.81 11.84 1.17
N GLY A 52 7.87 11.03 1.65
CA GLY A 52 6.46 11.16 1.34
C GLY A 52 5.64 9.95 1.74
N ASN A 53 4.41 9.91 1.24
CA ASN A 53 3.39 8.94 1.65
C ASN A 53 2.83 8.20 0.43
N LEU A 54 2.29 7.00 0.66
CA LEU A 54 1.42 6.31 -0.28
C LEU A 54 -0.03 6.52 0.15
N ARG A 55 -0.88 7.06 -0.73
CA ARG A 55 -2.30 7.30 -0.40
C ARG A 55 -3.22 6.86 -1.52
N LEU A 56 -4.20 6.04 -1.18
CA LEU A 56 -5.24 5.58 -2.10
C LEU A 56 -6.60 6.03 -1.60
N PHE A 57 -7.41 6.58 -2.51
CA PHE A 57 -8.74 7.08 -2.21
C PHE A 57 -9.79 6.50 -3.16
N ASP A 58 -11.03 6.43 -2.70
CA ASP A 58 -12.19 5.88 -3.42
C ASP A 58 -12.05 4.39 -3.76
N GLN A 59 -12.12 3.99 -5.02
CA GLN A 59 -12.18 2.60 -5.53
C GLN A 59 -10.90 2.20 -6.27
N VAL A 60 -9.74 2.65 -5.79
CA VAL A 60 -8.43 2.30 -6.38
C VAL A 60 -8.14 0.81 -6.23
N THR A 61 -7.57 0.19 -7.26
CA THR A 61 -7.12 -1.21 -7.21
C THR A 61 -5.61 -1.31 -7.44
N LEU A 62 -4.91 -1.95 -6.50
CA LEU A 62 -3.53 -2.39 -6.65
C LEU A 62 -3.52 -3.92 -6.78
N ASP A 63 -2.84 -4.43 -7.80
CA ASP A 63 -2.71 -5.87 -8.06
C ASP A 63 -1.27 -6.21 -8.42
N PHE A 64 -0.62 -6.92 -7.51
CA PHE A 64 0.81 -7.09 -7.44
C PHE A 64 1.20 -8.56 -7.34
N ASP A 65 2.16 -8.99 -8.15
CA ASP A 65 2.66 -10.38 -8.10
C ASP A 65 3.94 -10.55 -7.26
N SER A 66 4.90 -9.62 -7.41
CA SER A 66 6.07 -9.54 -6.55
C SER A 66 6.56 -8.11 -6.48
N MET A 67 6.47 -7.51 -5.29
CA MET A 67 6.80 -6.10 -5.07
C MET A 67 7.64 -5.93 -3.81
N ASN A 68 8.59 -4.99 -3.87
CA ASN A 68 9.20 -4.44 -2.67
C ASN A 68 8.83 -2.95 -2.59
N ILE A 69 8.02 -2.58 -1.61
CA ILE A 69 7.54 -1.22 -1.41
C ILE A 69 8.17 -0.67 -0.14
N LEU A 70 8.95 0.40 -0.26
CA LEU A 70 9.43 1.21 0.86
C LEU A 70 8.69 2.54 0.88
N VAL A 71 8.08 2.88 2.00
CA VAL A 71 7.47 4.18 2.24
C VAL A 71 8.08 4.79 3.50
N ALA A 72 8.81 5.89 3.35
CA ALA A 72 9.40 6.57 4.50
C ALA A 72 8.32 7.16 5.42
N GLY A 73 7.31 7.82 4.84
CA GLY A 73 6.16 8.36 5.56
C GLY A 73 5.11 7.30 5.86
N SER A 74 3.83 7.65 5.69
CA SER A 74 2.69 6.79 6.01
C SER A 74 2.04 6.17 4.77
N VAL A 75 1.30 5.08 5.00
CA VAL A 75 0.49 4.39 3.99
C VAL A 75 -0.99 4.51 4.38
N GLU A 76 -1.82 4.97 3.45
CA GLU A 76 -3.26 5.16 3.67
C GLU A 76 -4.08 4.50 2.56
N PHE A 77 -5.00 3.62 2.97
CA PHE A 77 -6.01 3.00 2.12
C PHE A 77 -7.39 3.50 2.56
N ASN A 78 -8.01 4.35 1.77
CA ASN A 78 -9.31 4.95 2.05
C ASN A 78 -10.39 4.44 1.06
N GLY A 79 -11.66 4.57 1.43
CA GLY A 79 -12.80 4.20 0.58
C GLY A 79 -12.93 2.69 0.38
N GLU A 80 -13.22 2.29 -0.85
CA GLU A 80 -13.27 0.91 -1.34
C GLU A 80 -11.95 0.49 -2.00
N SER A 81 -10.82 1.09 -1.60
CA SER A 81 -9.53 0.75 -2.17
C SER A 81 -9.14 -0.71 -1.87
N ALA A 82 -8.54 -1.37 -2.85
CA ALA A 82 -8.20 -2.78 -2.79
C ALA A 82 -6.70 -3.00 -3.09
N LEU A 83 -6.08 -3.86 -2.30
CA LEU A 83 -4.74 -4.42 -2.56
C LEU A 83 -4.87 -5.93 -2.66
N GLN A 84 -4.40 -6.48 -3.78
CA GLN A 84 -4.08 -7.88 -3.93
C GLN A 84 -2.57 -7.99 -4.17
N ALA A 85 -1.87 -8.73 -3.32
CA ALA A 85 -0.43 -8.93 -3.46
C ALA A 85 -0.03 -10.39 -3.20
N SER A 86 0.67 -11.00 -4.14
CA SER A 86 1.54 -12.16 -3.91
C SER A 86 2.97 -11.69 -3.65
N GLN A 87 3.74 -12.50 -2.92
CA GLN A 87 5.20 -12.41 -2.78
C GLN A 87 5.73 -10.96 -2.67
N SER A 88 5.12 -10.17 -1.78
CA SER A 88 5.37 -8.72 -1.71
C SER A 88 5.67 -8.27 -0.30
N ASP A 89 6.69 -7.42 -0.19
CA ASP A 89 7.11 -6.77 1.05
C ASP A 89 6.70 -5.30 1.05
N ILE A 90 6.10 -4.84 2.14
CA ILE A 90 5.74 -3.44 2.36
C ILE A 90 6.38 -2.97 3.67
N ASP A 91 7.34 -2.06 3.58
CA ASP A 91 8.04 -1.45 4.71
C ASP A 91 7.65 0.03 4.86
N ILE A 92 7.11 0.36 6.04
CA ILE A 92 6.74 1.72 6.45
C ILE A 92 7.76 2.16 7.50
N ALA A 93 8.72 2.99 7.10
CA ALA A 93 9.91 3.27 7.90
C ALA A 93 9.62 4.16 9.13
N GLU A 94 8.97 5.32 8.92
CA GLU A 94 8.75 6.31 9.99
C GLU A 94 7.26 6.55 10.28
N GLY A 95 6.37 6.27 9.33
CA GLY A 95 4.94 6.52 9.46
C GLY A 95 4.10 5.37 10.00
N SER A 96 2.79 5.50 9.83
CA SER A 96 1.79 4.50 10.17
C SER A 96 1.17 3.87 8.91
N PHE A 97 0.58 2.69 9.07
CA PHE A 97 -0.31 2.10 8.08
C PHE A 97 -1.74 2.28 8.57
N SER A 98 -2.61 2.90 7.77
CA SER A 98 -4.03 3.04 8.11
C SER A 98 -4.97 2.63 6.99
N THR A 99 -6.06 1.96 7.35
CA THR A 99 -7.23 1.78 6.50
C THR A 99 -8.45 2.50 7.07
N SER A 100 -9.35 2.92 6.18
CA SER A 100 -10.70 3.43 6.52
C SER A 100 -11.69 3.17 5.39
N GLY A 101 -12.97 3.12 5.69
CA GLY A 101 -14.00 2.67 4.75
C GLY A 101 -14.03 1.13 4.58
N ASP A 102 -14.34 0.68 3.37
CA ASP A 102 -14.50 -0.73 3.01
C ASP A 102 -13.24 -1.29 2.34
N ALA A 103 -12.06 -0.74 2.67
CA ALA A 103 -10.79 -1.12 2.07
C ALA A 103 -10.50 -2.63 2.24
N SER A 104 -9.99 -3.27 1.19
CA SER A 104 -9.75 -4.72 1.17
C SER A 104 -8.29 -5.04 0.86
N LEU A 105 -7.59 -5.65 1.81
CA LEU A 105 -6.18 -5.99 1.70
C LEU A 105 -6.01 -7.51 1.73
N GLN A 106 -5.51 -8.07 0.64
CA GLN A 106 -5.22 -9.50 0.50
C GLN A 106 -3.73 -9.67 0.20
N LEU A 107 -2.99 -10.25 1.14
CA LEU A 107 -1.56 -10.52 0.99
C LEU A 107 -1.30 -12.01 1.21
N ILE A 108 -0.89 -12.69 0.15
CA ILE A 108 -0.71 -14.14 0.17
C ILE A 108 0.63 -14.52 0.81
N SER A 109 1.70 -13.81 0.47
CA SER A 109 3.04 -14.05 1.01
C SER A 109 3.91 -12.79 1.00
N GLY A 110 4.86 -12.73 1.93
CA GLY A 110 5.78 -11.60 2.12
C GLY A 110 5.64 -11.00 3.51
N THR A 111 5.84 -9.69 3.63
CA THR A 111 5.83 -8.99 4.91
C THR A 111 5.14 -7.63 4.83
N VAL A 112 4.53 -7.23 5.95
CA VAL A 112 4.11 -5.84 6.19
C VAL A 112 4.80 -5.39 7.48
N ILE A 113 5.70 -4.42 7.37
CA ILE A 113 6.49 -3.92 8.49
C ILE A 113 6.13 -2.45 8.72
N VAL A 114 5.70 -2.11 9.93
CA VAL A 114 5.45 -0.74 10.37
C VAL A 114 6.43 -0.40 11.49
N ASN A 115 7.49 0.32 11.13
CA ASN A 115 8.62 0.61 12.01
C ASN A 115 8.38 1.84 12.90
N GLY A 116 7.84 2.93 12.36
CA GLY A 116 7.69 4.18 13.13
C GLY A 116 6.35 4.37 13.86
N GLY A 117 5.28 3.72 13.38
CA GLY A 117 3.91 4.03 13.77
C GLY A 117 3.04 2.83 14.14
N ASN A 118 1.73 3.03 14.00
CA ASN A 118 0.72 2.00 14.26
C ASN A 118 0.24 1.38 12.94
N PHE A 119 -0.24 0.15 13.01
CA PHE A 119 -1.11 -0.43 12.00
C PHE A 119 -2.55 -0.28 12.48
N THR A 120 -3.38 0.49 11.78
CA THR A 120 -4.76 0.78 12.20
C THR A 120 -5.76 0.46 11.10
N THR A 121 -6.84 -0.22 11.44
CA THR A 121 -8.02 -0.29 10.56
C THR A 121 -9.20 0.41 11.17
N HIS A 122 -10.09 0.93 10.32
CA HIS A 122 -11.38 1.51 10.69
C HIS A 122 -12.52 0.88 9.87
N ASP A 123 -13.76 1.15 10.27
CA ASP A 123 -14.98 0.81 9.54
C ASP A 123 -15.10 -0.67 9.16
N ALA A 124 -15.36 -1.02 7.91
CA ALA A 124 -15.57 -2.41 7.47
C ALA A 124 -14.39 -2.96 6.65
N ALA A 125 -13.18 -2.46 6.93
CA ALA A 125 -11.97 -2.93 6.26
C ALA A 125 -11.77 -4.46 6.39
N LYS A 126 -11.32 -5.10 5.32
CA LYS A 126 -11.09 -6.55 5.25
C LYS A 126 -9.62 -6.83 5.07
N LEU A 127 -9.04 -7.61 5.98
CA LEU A 127 -7.64 -8.05 5.91
C LEU A 127 -7.60 -9.57 5.75
N ASN A 128 -6.85 -10.06 4.78
CA ASN A 128 -6.59 -11.49 4.60
C ASN A 128 -5.11 -11.71 4.30
N PHE A 129 -4.36 -12.08 5.34
CA PHE A 129 -2.92 -12.29 5.31
C PHE A 129 -2.68 -13.79 5.54
N THR A 130 -2.27 -14.54 4.52
CA THR A 130 -2.23 -16.03 4.60
C THR A 130 -0.86 -16.60 4.93
N SER A 131 0.20 -16.05 4.36
CA SER A 131 1.59 -16.41 4.72
C SER A 131 2.41 -15.13 4.76
N THR A 132 1.79 -14.08 5.30
CA THR A 132 2.31 -12.72 5.33
C THR A 132 2.53 -12.31 6.78
N ALA A 133 3.78 -12.03 7.14
CA ALA A 133 4.09 -11.58 8.49
C ALA A 133 3.74 -10.09 8.64
N LEU A 134 2.87 -9.78 9.60
CA LEU A 134 2.64 -8.40 10.05
C LEU A 134 3.53 -8.10 11.26
N GLN A 135 4.47 -7.16 11.10
CA GLN A 135 5.34 -6.68 12.16
C GLN A 135 5.08 -5.20 12.41
N VAL A 136 4.79 -4.83 13.65
CA VAL A 136 4.45 -3.44 14.00
C VAL A 136 5.19 -3.10 15.29
N GLN A 137 6.06 -2.09 15.23
CA GLN A 137 6.78 -1.63 16.42
C GLN A 137 5.86 -0.85 17.37
N GLY A 138 4.90 -0.11 16.82
CA GLY A 138 3.84 0.54 17.59
C GLY A 138 2.71 -0.43 17.96
N ARG A 139 1.47 -0.01 17.74
CA ARG A 139 0.27 -0.79 18.06
C ARG A 139 -0.41 -1.29 16.80
N VAL A 140 -0.99 -2.48 16.89
CA VAL A 140 -2.03 -2.96 15.99
C VAL A 140 -3.39 -2.58 16.58
N ILE A 141 -4.18 -1.82 15.84
CA ILE A 141 -5.48 -1.29 16.28
C ILE A 141 -6.52 -1.66 15.23
N LEU A 142 -7.41 -2.59 15.55
CA LEU A 142 -8.48 -3.00 14.64
C LEU A 142 -9.80 -2.37 15.11
N ASN A 143 -10.15 -1.22 14.56
CA ASN A 143 -11.41 -0.53 14.85
C ASN A 143 -12.44 -0.84 13.77
N GLY A 144 -13.72 -0.96 14.16
CA GLY A 144 -14.85 -1.13 13.24
C GLY A 144 -15.39 -2.55 13.17
N ALA A 145 -16.26 -2.80 12.19
CA ALA A 145 -16.90 -4.10 11.92
C ALA A 145 -16.13 -4.96 10.90
N GLY A 146 -14.95 -4.50 10.49
CA GLY A 146 -14.05 -5.21 9.59
C GLY A 146 -13.62 -6.59 10.10
N SER A 147 -13.10 -7.40 9.18
CA SER A 147 -12.63 -8.76 9.47
C SER A 147 -11.14 -8.88 9.16
N GLY A 148 -10.38 -9.57 10.02
CA GLY A 148 -8.99 -9.91 9.77
C GLY A 148 -8.75 -11.42 9.86
N TYR A 149 -8.10 -11.98 8.85
CA TYR A 149 -7.55 -13.33 8.85
C TYR A 149 -6.03 -13.23 8.73
N PHE A 150 -5.30 -13.90 9.63
CA PHE A 150 -3.84 -13.93 9.69
C PHE A 150 -3.41 -15.38 9.92
N GLU A 151 -2.68 -15.99 8.98
CA GLU A 151 -2.10 -17.34 9.07
C GLU A 151 -0.57 -17.29 8.97
#